data_AF-A0A6H1NJC1-F1
#
_entry.id   AF-A0A6H1NJC1-F1
#
_cell.length_a   1.000
_cell.length_b   1.000
_cell.length_c   1.000
_cell.angle_alpha   90.00
_cell.angle_beta   90.00
_cell.angle_gamma   90.00
#
_symmetry.space_group_name_H-M   'P 1'
#
loop_
_entity.id
_entity.type
_entity.pdbx_description
1 polymer ?
#
loop_
_entity_poly.entity_id
_entity_poly.type
_entity_poly.pdbx_seq_one_letter_code
_entity_poly.pdbx_strand_id
1 'polypeptide(L)'
;MTQNQQDPQARQSKRQEVAPLSLRVYQLVWDSFRIPMQADFRFDPDAPLVVTVTFMPKEEPPVTWRVCRELLYAGLVESSGVGDVKVWPVRIKRRWMVRIRLESRGTAALFEADLRCLEDWLHDTYTAVPLGEELNGVDWDAVAAYLLGGS
;
A
#
# COMPACT_ATOMS: atom_id res chain seq x y z
N MET A 1 -44.06 13.94 -7.24
CA MET A 1 -42.64 14.17 -7.50
C MET A 1 -41.90 13.76 -6.25
N THR A 2 -41.48 12.50 -6.17
CA THR A 2 -40.85 11.94 -4.97
C THR A 2 -39.35 12.15 -5.11
N GLN A 3 -38.81 13.13 -4.36
CA GLN A 3 -37.39 13.42 -4.28
C GLN A 3 -36.70 12.19 -3.67
N ASN A 4 -35.86 11.52 -4.47
CA ASN A 4 -35.09 10.36 -4.05
C ASN A 4 -33.91 10.85 -3.19
N GLN A 5 -34.17 11.03 -1.89
CA GLN A 5 -33.17 11.35 -0.89
C GLN A 5 -32.30 10.10 -0.69
N GLN A 6 -31.22 9.97 -1.47
CA GLN A 6 -30.26 8.89 -1.27
C GLN A 6 -29.44 9.19 -0.01
N ASP A 7 -29.65 8.33 0.99
CA ASP A 7 -29.02 8.36 2.29
C ASP A 7 -27.50 8.07 2.18
N PRO A 8 -26.60 9.01 2.54
CA PRO A 8 -25.16 8.78 2.47
C PRO A 8 -24.69 7.63 3.39
N GLN A 9 -25.44 7.33 4.46
CA GLN A 9 -25.10 6.28 5.43
C GLN A 9 -25.32 4.85 4.91
N ALA A 10 -26.23 4.64 3.93
CA ALA A 10 -26.47 3.33 3.35
C ALA A 10 -25.37 2.89 2.36
N ARG A 11 -24.53 3.81 1.88
CA ARG A 11 -23.45 3.54 0.92
C ARG A 11 -22.14 3.08 1.58
N GLN A 12 -21.90 3.46 2.84
CA GLN A 12 -20.74 3.03 3.62
C GLN A 12 -20.80 1.54 3.98
N SER A 13 -22.00 0.95 4.06
CA SER A 13 -22.24 -0.40 4.57
C SER A 13 -21.87 -1.55 3.62
N LYS A 14 -21.17 -1.30 2.51
CA LYS A 14 -20.80 -2.36 1.54
C LYS A 14 -19.39 -2.24 0.95
N ARG A 15 -18.48 -1.48 1.58
CA ARG A 15 -17.07 -1.49 1.17
C ARG A 15 -16.40 -2.69 1.83
N GLN A 16 -16.01 -3.66 1.01
CA GLN A 16 -15.53 -4.97 1.49
C GLN A 16 -14.22 -4.81 2.26
N GLU A 17 -14.21 -5.26 3.53
CA GLU A 17 -13.00 -5.24 4.35
C GLU A 17 -12.00 -6.28 3.84
N VAL A 18 -10.76 -5.85 3.61
CA VAL A 18 -9.67 -6.74 3.18
C VAL A 18 -8.85 -7.12 4.39
N ALA A 19 -8.72 -8.42 4.66
CA ALA A 19 -7.93 -8.90 5.78
C ALA A 19 -6.47 -8.40 5.66
N PRO A 20 -5.83 -7.97 6.77
CA PRO A 20 -4.42 -7.63 6.76
C PRO A 20 -3.56 -8.81 6.29
N LEU A 21 -2.52 -8.52 5.51
CA LEU A 21 -1.52 -9.51 5.11
C LEU A 21 -0.28 -9.39 6.00
N SER A 22 0.03 -10.47 6.74
CA SER A 22 1.28 -10.59 7.48
C SER A 22 2.29 -11.43 6.70
N LEU A 23 3.45 -10.86 6.39
CA LEU A 23 4.55 -11.56 5.72
C LEU A 23 5.80 -11.58 6.59
N ARG A 24 6.56 -12.67 6.49
CA ARG A 24 7.98 -12.63 6.82
C ARG A 24 8.72 -11.96 5.67
N VAL A 25 9.37 -10.85 5.96
CA VAL A 25 10.22 -10.11 5.01
C VAL A 25 11.67 -10.17 5.45
N TYR A 26 12.56 -9.78 4.55
CA TYR A 26 13.99 -9.68 4.84
C TYR A 26 14.47 -8.27 4.57
N GLN A 27 15.06 -7.61 5.55
CA GLN A 27 15.83 -6.39 5.31
C GLN A 27 17.20 -6.78 4.77
N LEU A 28 17.59 -6.17 3.66
CA LEU A 28 18.89 -6.31 3.03
C LEU A 28 19.78 -5.17 3.52
N VAL A 29 20.83 -5.51 4.27
CA VAL A 29 21.77 -4.53 4.81
C VAL A 29 23.01 -4.45 3.93
N TRP A 30 24.10 -5.12 4.27
CA TRP A 30 25.36 -5.16 3.50
C TRP A 30 25.61 -6.59 3.02
N ASP A 31 26.56 -6.79 2.09
CA ASP A 31 27.16 -8.08 1.70
C ASP A 31 26.27 -9.35 1.62
N SER A 32 24.98 -9.18 1.27
CA SER A 32 23.95 -10.24 1.24
C SER A 32 23.42 -10.69 2.61
N PHE A 33 23.70 -9.97 3.69
CA PHE A 33 23.10 -10.21 4.98
C PHE A 33 21.61 -9.86 4.97
N ARG A 34 20.79 -10.84 5.38
CA ARG A 34 19.33 -10.82 5.33
C ARG A 34 18.78 -10.95 6.73
N ILE A 35 18.23 -9.86 7.27
CA ILE A 35 17.64 -9.85 8.61
C ILE A 35 16.14 -10.17 8.47
N PRO A 36 15.65 -11.32 8.97
CA PRO A 36 14.23 -11.63 8.92
C PRO A 36 13.46 -10.74 9.89
N MET A 37 12.31 -10.25 9.45
CA MET A 37 11.35 -9.54 10.31
C MET A 37 9.92 -9.78 9.82
N GLN A 38 8.94 -9.40 10.63
CA GLN A 38 7.54 -9.41 10.19
C GLN A 38 7.17 -8.06 9.59
N ALA A 39 6.35 -8.09 8.54
CA ALA A 39 5.71 -6.91 7.99
C ALA A 39 4.21 -7.16 7.84
N ASP A 40 3.41 -6.21 8.33
CA ASP A 40 1.97 -6.23 8.18
C ASP A 40 1.54 -5.19 7.14
N PHE A 41 0.82 -5.64 6.12
CA PHE A 41 0.23 -4.83 5.07
C PHE A 41 -1.26 -4.66 5.37
N ARG A 42 -1.73 -3.41 5.33
CA ARG A 42 -3.12 -3.04 5.56
C ARG A 42 -3.63 -2.15 4.46
N PHE A 43 -4.86 -2.41 4.07
CA PHE A 43 -5.61 -1.63 3.10
C PHE A 43 -6.83 -1.05 3.81
N ASP A 44 -6.99 0.27 3.69
CA ASP A 44 -8.16 0.98 4.18
C ASP A 44 -8.99 1.39 2.95
N PRO A 45 -10.21 0.84 2.76
CA PRO A 45 -11.06 1.21 1.64
C PRO A 45 -11.44 2.69 1.60
N ASP A 46 -11.33 3.42 2.71
CA ASP A 46 -11.55 4.88 2.78
C ASP A 46 -10.31 5.70 2.43
N ALA A 47 -9.14 5.06 2.34
CA ALA A 47 -7.91 5.62 1.79
C ALA A 47 -7.36 4.73 0.67
N PRO A 48 -8.13 4.51 -0.43
CA PRO A 48 -7.89 3.41 -1.38
C PRO A 48 -6.60 3.55 -2.20
N LEU A 49 -6.01 4.74 -2.25
CA LEU A 49 -4.73 4.97 -2.92
C LEU A 49 -3.52 4.50 -2.10
N VAL A 50 -3.71 4.15 -0.82
CA VAL A 50 -2.61 3.91 0.12
C VAL A 50 -2.67 2.50 0.69
N VAL A 51 -1.53 1.83 0.66
CA VAL A 51 -1.25 0.64 1.47
C VAL A 51 -0.36 1.07 2.64
N THR A 52 -0.77 0.68 3.84
CA THR A 52 0.04 0.88 5.05
C THR A 52 0.86 -0.37 5.29
N VAL A 53 2.18 -0.23 5.43
CA VAL A 53 3.11 -1.33 5.72
C VAL A 53 3.81 -1.05 7.03
N THR A 54 3.66 -1.93 8.02
CA THR A 54 4.35 -1.83 9.30
C THR A 54 5.41 -2.92 9.43
N PHE A 55 6.68 -2.51 9.46
CA PHE A 55 7.83 -3.40 9.66
C PHE A 55 8.12 -3.53 11.16
N MET A 56 8.34 -4.76 11.63
CA MET A 56 8.55 -5.09 13.04
C MET A 56 9.95 -5.69 13.26
N PRO A 57 11.01 -4.85 13.33
CA PRO A 57 12.33 -5.29 13.74
C PRO A 57 12.32 -5.85 15.17
N LYS A 58 13.25 -6.75 15.49
CA LYS A 58 13.27 -7.47 16.77
C LYS A 58 13.64 -6.57 17.97
N GLU A 59 14.55 -5.62 17.76
CA GLU A 59 15.17 -4.81 18.82
C GLU A 59 14.85 -3.32 18.70
N GLU A 60 13.96 -2.95 17.77
CA GLU A 60 13.57 -1.57 17.50
C GLU A 60 12.04 -1.45 17.46
N PRO A 61 11.49 -0.25 17.69
CA PRO A 61 10.06 -0.01 17.53
C PRO A 61 9.56 -0.32 16.10
N PRO A 62 8.29 -0.73 15.93
CA PRO A 62 7.72 -0.89 14.61
C PRO A 62 7.74 0.41 13.80
N VAL A 63 8.04 0.30 12.50
CA VAL A 63 8.10 1.44 11.58
C VAL A 63 7.01 1.30 10.54
N THR A 64 6.15 2.32 10.43
CA THR A 64 5.02 2.33 9.50
C THR A 64 5.28 3.24 8.31
N TRP A 65 5.03 2.71 7.12
CA TRP A 65 5.11 3.40 5.84
C TRP A 65 3.75 3.43 5.16
N ARG A 66 3.46 4.54 4.49
CA ARG A 66 2.30 4.69 3.60
C ARG A 66 2.82 4.70 2.17
N VAL A 67 2.44 3.70 1.40
CA VAL A 67 2.93 3.50 0.03
C VAL A 67 1.75 3.53 -0.93
N CYS A 68 1.94 4.12 -2.12
CA CYS A 68 0.91 4.10 -3.15
C CYS A 68 0.58 2.66 -3.56
N ARG A 69 -0.71 2.31 -3.55
CA ARG A 69 -1.23 0.99 -3.91
C ARG A 69 -0.83 0.60 -5.34
N GLU A 70 -1.02 1.54 -6.27
CA GLU A 70 -0.67 1.34 -7.69
C GLU A 70 0.84 1.17 -7.88
N LEU A 71 1.66 1.95 -7.16
CA LEU A 71 3.11 1.84 -7.21
C LEU A 71 3.56 0.43 -6.80
N LEU A 72 3.02 -0.11 -5.68
CA LEU A 72 3.31 -1.47 -5.25
C LEU A 72 2.90 -2.50 -6.30
N TYR A 73 1.70 -2.36 -6.87
CA TYR A 73 1.16 -3.30 -7.86
C TYR A 73 1.98 -3.31 -9.15
N ALA A 74 2.26 -2.13 -9.73
CA ALA A 74 3.14 -2.00 -10.89
C ALA A 74 4.55 -2.57 -10.62
N GLY A 75 5.03 -2.39 -9.39
CA GLY A 75 6.29 -2.90 -8.88
C GLY A 75 6.42 -4.43 -8.80
N LEU A 76 5.30 -5.16 -8.96
CA LEU A 76 5.31 -6.63 -9.06
C LEU A 76 5.63 -7.11 -10.47
N VAL A 77 5.40 -6.28 -11.48
CA VAL A 77 5.59 -6.63 -12.90
C VAL A 77 6.91 -6.08 -13.42
N GLU A 78 7.22 -4.83 -13.11
CA GLU A 78 8.44 -4.15 -13.52
C GLU A 78 8.92 -3.14 -12.47
N SER A 79 10.04 -2.46 -12.72
CA SER A 79 10.51 -1.44 -11.78
C SER A 79 9.57 -0.24 -11.78
N SER A 80 9.05 0.13 -10.60
CA SER A 80 8.17 1.27 -10.37
C SER A 80 8.69 2.17 -9.25
N GLY A 81 8.20 3.41 -9.22
CA GLY A 81 8.52 4.40 -8.19
C GLY A 81 9.77 5.25 -8.47
N VAL A 82 9.76 6.46 -7.91
CA VAL A 82 10.85 7.44 -7.94
C VAL A 82 10.96 8.11 -6.57
N GLY A 83 12.15 8.58 -6.21
CA GLY A 83 12.40 9.20 -4.90
C GLY A 83 12.37 8.17 -3.76
N ASP A 84 11.58 8.48 -2.73
CA ASP A 84 11.58 7.79 -1.44
C ASP A 84 11.10 6.33 -1.50
N VAL A 85 10.35 5.95 -2.54
CA VAL A 85 9.86 4.59 -2.72
C VAL A 85 10.23 4.07 -4.10
N LYS A 86 10.86 2.89 -4.14
CA LYS A 86 11.10 2.14 -5.38
C LYS A 86 10.75 0.68 -5.18
N VAL A 87 10.02 0.08 -6.11
CA VAL A 87 9.56 -1.31 -6.04
C VAL A 87 9.90 -2.02 -7.33
N TRP A 88 10.41 -3.25 -7.27
CA TRP A 88 10.72 -4.02 -8.47
C TRP A 88 10.74 -5.53 -8.20
N PRO A 89 10.40 -6.36 -9.19
CA PRO A 89 10.52 -7.80 -9.04
C PRO A 89 11.98 -8.24 -9.16
N VAL A 90 12.34 -9.29 -8.44
CA VAL A 90 13.63 -9.97 -8.56
C VAL A 90 13.43 -11.47 -8.54
N ARG A 91 14.20 -12.19 -9.37
CA ARG A 91 14.24 -13.64 -9.31
C ARG A 91 15.39 -14.08 -8.42
N ILE A 92 15.09 -14.83 -7.36
CA ILE A 92 16.10 -15.40 -6.47
C ILE A 92 15.99 -16.92 -6.53
N LYS A 93 17.03 -17.55 -7.05
CA LYS A 93 17.01 -18.97 -7.45
C LYS A 93 15.84 -19.22 -8.41
N ARG A 94 14.75 -19.83 -7.94
CA ARG A 94 13.54 -20.15 -8.74
C ARG A 94 12.28 -19.47 -8.21
N ARG A 95 12.38 -18.58 -7.22
CA ARG A 95 11.25 -17.86 -6.64
C ARG A 95 11.27 -16.39 -7.05
N TRP A 96 10.08 -15.87 -7.35
CA TRP A 96 9.87 -14.45 -7.55
C TRP A 96 9.71 -13.78 -6.18
N MET A 97 10.52 -12.74 -5.97
CA MET A 97 10.44 -11.88 -4.80
C MET A 97 10.19 -10.46 -5.29
N VAL A 98 9.62 -9.63 -4.44
CA VAL A 98 9.55 -8.18 -4.67
C VAL A 98 10.56 -7.50 -3.77
N ARG A 99 11.30 -6.53 -4.31
CA ARG A 99 12.15 -5.63 -3.54
C ARG A 99 11.48 -4.28 -3.38
N ILE A 100 11.47 -3.78 -2.15
CA ILE A 100 10.88 -2.50 -1.78
C ILE A 100 11.98 -1.68 -1.12
N ARG A 101 12.39 -0.59 -1.77
CA ARG A 101 13.33 0.38 -1.22
C ARG A 101 12.55 1.55 -0.67
N LEU A 102 12.81 1.89 0.59
CA LEU A 102 12.19 2.99 1.31
C LEU A 102 13.30 3.91 1.82
N GLU A 103 13.24 5.19 1.47
CA GLU A 103 14.23 6.19 1.83
C GLU A 103 13.56 7.35 2.56
N SER A 104 14.14 7.75 3.69
CA SER A 104 13.72 8.93 4.44
C SER A 104 14.93 9.60 5.07
N ARG A 105 15.02 10.93 4.95
CA ARG A 105 16.09 11.76 5.53
C ARG A 105 17.51 11.26 5.17
N GLY A 106 17.69 10.76 3.95
CA GLY A 106 18.97 10.24 3.46
C GLY A 106 19.33 8.83 3.93
N THR A 107 18.47 8.16 4.69
CA THR A 107 18.63 6.76 5.08
C THR A 107 17.70 5.89 4.23
N ALA A 108 18.28 4.94 3.50
CA ALA A 108 17.53 3.96 2.70
C ALA A 108 17.54 2.57 3.36
N ALA A 109 16.38 1.92 3.38
CA ALA A 109 16.21 0.53 3.74
C ALA A 109 15.69 -0.24 2.52
N LEU A 110 16.20 -1.46 2.33
CA LEU A 110 15.79 -2.35 1.26
C LEU A 110 15.17 -3.60 1.87
N PHE A 111 13.94 -3.92 1.45
CA PHE A 111 13.19 -5.07 1.92
C PHE A 111 12.93 -6.04 0.79
N GLU A 112 12.80 -7.31 1.12
CA GLU A 112 12.45 -8.39 0.20
C GLU A 112 11.29 -9.21 0.77
N ALA A 113 10.22 -9.34 -0.01
CA ALA A 113 8.98 -10.04 0.35
C ALA A 113 8.59 -11.06 -0.73
N ASP A 114 7.76 -12.05 -0.36
CA ASP A 114 7.20 -12.99 -1.33
C ASP A 114 6.28 -12.25 -2.30
N LEU A 115 6.59 -12.35 -3.60
CA LEU A 115 5.88 -11.60 -4.62
C LEU A 115 4.44 -12.10 -4.77
N ARG A 116 4.23 -13.42 -4.72
CA ARG A 116 2.93 -14.04 -4.97
C ARG A 116 1.95 -13.71 -3.86
N CYS A 117 2.38 -13.79 -2.61
CA CYS A 117 1.51 -13.42 -1.49
C CYS A 117 1.09 -11.94 -1.53
N LEU A 118 2.00 -11.03 -1.93
CA LEU A 118 1.66 -9.62 -2.06
C LEU A 118 0.77 -9.35 -3.28
N GLU A 119 0.98 -10.06 -4.38
CA GLU A 119 0.16 -9.99 -5.60
C GLU A 119 -1.28 -10.41 -5.33
N ASP A 120 -1.47 -11.58 -4.72
CA ASP A 120 -2.79 -12.13 -4.41
C ASP A 120 -3.54 -11.18 -3.46
N TRP A 121 -2.86 -10.64 -2.45
CA TRP A 121 -3.47 -9.67 -1.52
C TRP A 121 -3.79 -8.33 -2.20
N LEU A 122 -2.93 -7.79 -3.06
CA LEU A 122 -3.23 -6.57 -3.79
C LEU A 122 -4.41 -6.76 -4.74
N HIS A 123 -4.56 -7.95 -5.34
CA HIS A 123 -5.74 -8.28 -6.13
C HIS A 123 -7.03 -8.21 -5.30
N ASP A 124 -7.01 -8.68 -4.05
CA ASP A 124 -8.14 -8.53 -3.12
C ASP A 124 -8.44 -7.04 -2.83
N THR A 125 -7.41 -6.19 -2.70
CA THR A 125 -7.61 -4.74 -2.53
C THR A 125 -8.27 -4.07 -3.74
N TYR A 126 -7.91 -4.50 -4.96
CA TYR A 126 -8.54 -3.99 -6.19
C TYR A 126 -9.93 -4.60 -6.42
N THR A 127 -10.19 -5.78 -5.90
CA THR A 127 -11.54 -6.35 -5.87
C THR A 127 -12.45 -5.56 -4.92
N ALA A 128 -11.93 -5.13 -3.77
CA ALA A 128 -12.65 -4.32 -2.80
C ALA A 128 -12.90 -2.87 -3.28
N VAL A 129 -11.90 -2.24 -3.90
CA VAL A 129 -12.01 -0.91 -4.52
C VAL A 129 -11.30 -0.93 -5.88
N PRO A 130 -12.03 -1.07 -7.00
CA PRO A 130 -11.47 -1.10 -8.35
C PRO A 130 -10.66 0.14 -8.72
N LEU A 131 -9.75 -0.04 -9.68
CA LEU A 131 -8.99 1.06 -10.24
C LEU A 131 -9.91 1.99 -11.04
N GLY A 132 -9.79 3.31 -10.82
CA GLY A 132 -10.68 4.34 -11.37
C GLY A 132 -11.88 4.67 -10.48
N GLU A 133 -12.15 3.88 -9.44
CA GLU A 133 -13.23 4.16 -8.48
C GLU A 133 -12.72 4.74 -7.15
N GLU A 134 -11.41 5.01 -7.04
CA GLU A 134 -10.81 5.48 -5.79
C GLU A 134 -11.35 6.82 -5.30
N LEU A 135 -11.87 7.64 -6.21
CA LEU A 135 -12.40 8.97 -5.93
C LEU A 135 -13.94 8.98 -5.89
N ASN A 136 -14.60 7.81 -6.01
CA ASN A 136 -16.03 7.71 -5.88
C ASN A 136 -16.45 8.03 -4.44
N GLY A 137 -17.20 9.12 -4.28
CA GLY A 137 -17.66 9.62 -2.97
C GLY A 137 -16.78 10.73 -2.37
N VAL A 138 -15.76 11.22 -3.09
CA VAL A 138 -15.07 12.46 -2.72
C VAL A 138 -16.01 13.63 -2.95
N ASP A 139 -16.26 14.41 -1.90
CA ASP A 139 -16.94 15.69 -2.01
C ASP A 139 -15.95 16.72 -2.57
N TRP A 140 -15.98 16.87 -3.89
CA TRP A 140 -15.13 17.81 -4.62
C TRP A 140 -15.38 19.27 -4.24
N ASP A 141 -16.59 19.60 -3.79
CA ASP A 141 -16.91 20.96 -3.32
C ASP A 141 -16.22 21.23 -1.98
N ALA A 142 -16.21 20.26 -1.06
CA ALA A 142 -15.46 20.35 0.20
C ALA A 142 -13.94 20.42 -0.02
N VAL A 143 -13.40 19.63 -0.96
CA VAL A 143 -11.98 19.67 -1.33
C VAL A 143 -11.61 21.01 -1.95
N ALA A 144 -12.44 21.52 -2.87
CA ALA A 144 -12.23 22.83 -3.48
C ALA A 144 -12.28 23.96 -2.45
N ALA A 145 -13.23 23.91 -1.52
CA ALA A 145 -13.34 24.90 -0.43
C ALA A 145 -12.13 24.89 0.50
N TYR A 146 -11.58 23.71 0.83
CA TYR A 146 -10.36 23.59 1.63
C TYR A 146 -9.14 24.16 0.89
N LEU A 147 -8.99 23.85 -0.40
CA LEU A 147 -7.84 24.28 -1.20
C LEU A 147 -7.88 25.76 -1.57
N LEU A 148 -9.06 26.35 -1.73
CA LEU A 148 -9.25 27.74 -2.16
C LEU A 148 -9.61 28.70 -1.01
N GLY A 149 -10.02 28.18 0.14
CA GLY A 149 -10.44 28.95 1.31
C GLY A 149 -9.44 28.94 2.47
N GLY A 150 -8.30 28.26 2.34
CA GLY A 150 -7.21 28.28 3.32
C GLY A 150 -6.19 29.37 3.03
N SER A 151 -6.49 30.61 3.44
CA SER A 151 -5.53 31.73 3.53
C SER A 151 -5.45 32.24 4.96
#